data_AF-T0SLB2-F1
#
_entry.id   AF-T0SLB2-F1
#
_cell.length_a   1.000
_cell.length_b   1.000
_cell.length_c   1.000
_cell.angle_alpha   90.00
_cell.angle_beta   90.00
_cell.angle_gamma   90.00
#
_symmetry.space_group_name_H-M   'P 1'
#
loop_
_entity.id
_entity.type
_entity.pdbx_description
1 polymer ?
#
loop_
_entity_poly.entity_id
_entity_poly.type
_entity_poly.pdbx_seq_one_letter_code
_entity_poly.pdbx_strand_id
1 'polypeptide(L)'
;YILAAKVSSIPAFGLLADKSRKKYGYRKNDHERGLRVVFKKIKNVVAQDATIQSDEHQAYPKFVSRYFPAAEYKRYKGGRGCVAGQGELKKLRFDPLFTLNHTCAMFRANINRLARRTWCTTKRIDMLQKHVDIFINYYNSIYLRDAVPI
;
A
#
# COMPACT_ATOMS: atom_id res chain seq x y z
N TYR A 1 2.12 13.48 1.57
CA TYR A 1 2.80 13.15 0.30
C TYR A 1 3.01 11.66 0.16
N ILE A 2 3.04 11.14 -1.08
CA ILE A 2 3.47 9.78 -1.41
C ILE A 2 4.88 9.85 -1.99
N LEU A 3 5.87 9.33 -1.25
CA LEU A 3 7.28 9.44 -1.62
C LEU A 3 7.72 8.39 -2.65
N ALA A 4 7.17 7.18 -2.54
CA ALA A 4 7.50 6.06 -3.42
C ALA A 4 6.42 4.97 -3.36
N ALA A 5 6.18 4.30 -4.50
CA ALA A 5 5.43 3.05 -4.56
C ALA A 5 6.00 2.15 -5.66
N LYS A 6 5.96 0.83 -5.44
CA LYS A 6 6.43 -0.15 -6.42
C LYS A 6 5.44 -1.30 -6.57
N VAL A 7 4.93 -1.47 -7.79
CA VAL A 7 4.10 -2.60 -8.17
C VAL A 7 4.93 -3.88 -8.15
N SER A 8 4.41 -4.91 -7.48
CA SER A 8 5.07 -6.21 -7.29
C SER A 8 4.09 -7.35 -7.53
N SER A 9 4.61 -8.50 -7.98
CA SER A 9 3.83 -9.73 -8.10
C SER A 9 3.72 -10.44 -6.76
N ILE A 10 2.51 -10.86 -6.38
CA ILE A 10 2.27 -11.64 -5.16
C ILE A 10 1.41 -12.86 -5.58
N PRO A 11 1.82 -14.10 -5.24
CA PRO A 11 1.00 -15.27 -5.51
C PRO A 11 -0.27 -15.28 -4.67
N ALA A 12 -1.28 -16.03 -5.11
CA ALA A 12 -2.43 -16.30 -4.27
C ALA A 12 -1.99 -17.07 -3.00
N PHE A 13 -2.55 -16.67 -1.86
CA PHE A 13 -2.33 -17.29 -0.55
C PHE A 13 -3.67 -17.72 0.07
N GLY A 14 -3.60 -18.51 1.14
CA GLY A 14 -4.79 -19.03 1.82
C GLY A 14 -5.55 -20.09 1.01
N LEU A 15 -6.86 -20.18 1.24
CA LEU A 15 -7.73 -21.25 0.73
C LEU A 15 -7.77 -21.37 -0.81
N LEU A 16 -7.46 -20.30 -1.52
CA LEU A 16 -7.46 -20.27 -2.99
C LEU A 16 -6.08 -20.49 -3.62
N ALA A 17 -5.03 -20.65 -2.82
CA ALA A 17 -3.66 -20.78 -3.32
C ALA A 17 -3.50 -22.01 -4.22
N ASP A 18 -4.08 -23.15 -3.81
CA ASP A 18 -3.97 -24.41 -4.57
C ASP A 18 -4.72 -24.35 -5.90
N LYS A 19 -5.97 -23.86 -5.86
CA LYS A 19 -6.79 -23.64 -7.06
C LYS A 19 -6.11 -22.69 -8.04
N SER A 20 -5.48 -21.63 -7.54
CA SER A 20 -4.75 -20.65 -8.36
C SER A 20 -3.52 -21.28 -9.02
N ARG A 21 -2.71 -22.05 -8.28
CA ARG A 21 -1.53 -22.74 -8.84
C ARG A 21 -1.92 -23.76 -9.91
N LYS A 22 -2.98 -24.53 -9.69
CA LYS A 22 -3.52 -25.49 -10.67
C LYS A 22 -3.96 -24.81 -11.96
N LYS A 23 -4.65 -23.67 -11.86
CA LYS A 23 -5.21 -22.97 -13.03
C LYS A 23 -4.19 -22.09 -13.77
N TYR A 24 -3.33 -21.39 -13.05
CA TYR A 24 -2.49 -20.32 -13.60
C TYR A 24 -0.98 -20.55 -13.41
N GLY A 25 -0.58 -21.66 -12.79
CA GLY A 25 0.80 -21.98 -12.48
C GLY A 25 1.33 -21.26 -11.23
N TYR A 26 2.57 -21.61 -10.86
CA TYR A 26 3.30 -20.96 -9.78
C TYR A 26 3.67 -19.52 -10.14
N ARG A 27 3.63 -18.62 -9.16
CA ARG A 27 4.12 -17.24 -9.30
C ARG A 27 5.07 -16.92 -8.15
N LYS A 28 6.24 -16.40 -8.51
CA LYS A 28 7.20 -15.91 -7.51
C LYS A 28 6.62 -14.71 -6.76
N ASN A 29 6.86 -14.67 -5.45
CA ASN A 29 6.55 -13.51 -4.63
C ASN A 29 7.67 -12.48 -4.75
N ASP A 30 7.36 -11.31 -5.31
CA ASP A 30 8.26 -10.18 -5.48
C ASP A 30 8.01 -9.06 -4.43
N HIS A 31 7.15 -9.29 -3.43
CA HIS A 31 6.79 -8.29 -2.43
C HIS A 31 8.02 -7.68 -1.72
N GLU A 32 8.90 -8.51 -1.15
CA GLU A 32 10.12 -8.01 -0.51
C GLU A 32 11.07 -7.31 -1.50
N ARG A 33 11.06 -7.71 -2.77
CA ARG A 33 11.84 -7.03 -3.83
C ARG A 33 11.31 -5.63 -4.06
N GLY A 34 9.99 -5.46 -4.12
CA GLY A 34 9.33 -4.16 -4.19
C GLY A 34 9.65 -3.28 -2.99
N LEU A 35 9.55 -3.82 -1.77
CA LEU A 35 9.92 -3.11 -0.55
C LEU A 35 11.37 -2.66 -0.57
N ARG A 36 12.32 -3.49 -1.01
CA ARG A 36 13.72 -3.06 -1.15
C ARG A 36 13.87 -1.85 -2.06
N VAL A 37 13.14 -1.80 -3.18
CA VAL A 37 13.20 -0.66 -4.12
C VAL A 37 12.63 0.59 -3.46
N VAL A 38 11.49 0.49 -2.78
CA VAL A 38 10.84 1.61 -2.08
C VAL A 38 11.74 2.15 -0.97
N PHE A 39 12.20 1.28 -0.06
CA PHE A 39 13.04 1.66 1.07
C PHE A 39 14.38 2.29 0.65
N LYS A 40 15.02 1.75 -0.41
CA LYS A 40 16.23 2.37 -0.99
C LYS A 40 15.97 3.80 -1.49
N LYS A 41 14.80 4.07 -2.06
CA LYS A 41 14.44 5.39 -2.56
C LYS A 41 14.15 6.37 -1.41
N ILE A 42 13.35 5.96 -0.44
CA ILE A 42 12.92 6.86 0.66
C ILE A 42 14.03 7.13 1.68
N LYS A 43 15.02 6.24 1.84
CA LYS A 43 16.16 6.44 2.75
C LYS A 43 16.88 7.77 2.52
N ASN A 44 16.93 8.24 1.28
CA ASN A 44 17.68 9.44 0.90
C ASN A 44 16.88 10.75 1.10
N VAL A 45 15.59 10.66 1.42
CA VAL A 45 14.69 11.83 1.53
C VAL A 45 13.90 11.88 2.84
N VAL A 46 13.98 10.83 3.65
CA VAL A 46 13.37 10.74 4.98
C VAL A 46 14.48 10.74 6.03
N ALA A 47 14.30 11.53 7.09
CA ALA A 47 15.24 11.60 8.21
C ALA A 47 15.45 10.21 8.84
N GLN A 48 16.68 9.92 9.28
CA GLN A 48 17.03 8.59 9.80
C GLN A 48 16.38 8.27 11.16
N ASP A 49 16.03 9.32 11.90
CA ASP A 49 15.40 9.34 13.22
C ASP A 49 13.89 9.64 13.15
N ALA A 50 13.29 9.66 11.96
CA ALA A 50 11.86 9.94 11.79
C ALA A 50 10.98 8.92 12.54
N THR A 51 9.83 9.37 13.05
CA THR A 51 8.79 8.44 13.53
C THR A 51 8.15 7.72 12.34
N ILE A 52 8.19 6.39 12.35
CA ILE A 52 7.60 5.54 11.31
C ILE A 52 6.39 4.82 11.90
N GLN A 53 5.26 4.88 11.21
CA GLN A 53 4.01 4.24 11.60
C GLN A 53 3.55 3.28 10.52
N SER A 54 3.14 2.06 10.88
CA SER A 54 2.55 1.10 9.94
C SER A 54 1.47 0.24 10.57
N ASP A 55 0.80 -0.56 9.75
CA ASP A 55 0.03 -1.70 10.23
C ASP A 55 0.96 -2.83 10.75
N GLU A 56 0.36 -3.93 11.20
CA GLU A 56 1.07 -5.11 11.72
C GLU A 56 1.61 -6.05 10.63
N HIS A 57 1.85 -5.58 9.40
CA HIS A 57 2.38 -6.43 8.35
C HIS A 57 3.76 -6.98 8.72
N GLN A 58 3.92 -8.31 8.65
CA GLN A 58 5.08 -9.04 9.16
C GLN A 58 6.40 -8.67 8.49
N ALA A 59 6.37 -8.22 7.24
CA ALA A 59 7.58 -7.83 6.52
C ALA A 59 8.17 -6.50 7.01
N TYR A 60 7.35 -5.54 7.44
CA TYR A 60 7.80 -4.17 7.67
C TYR A 60 8.88 -4.01 8.76
N PRO A 61 8.83 -4.70 9.92
CA PRO A 61 9.86 -4.57 10.95
C PRO A 61 11.28 -4.79 10.45
N LYS A 62 11.48 -5.82 9.62
CA LYS A 62 12.77 -6.17 9.01
C LYS A 62 13.30 -5.06 8.09
N PHE A 63 12.42 -4.35 7.40
CA PHE A 63 12.82 -3.28 6.49
C PHE A 63 13.06 -1.97 7.24
N VAL A 64 12.22 -1.64 8.20
CA VAL A 64 12.39 -0.44 9.01
C VAL A 64 13.72 -0.50 9.77
N SER A 65 14.00 -1.58 10.49
CA SER A 65 15.27 -1.73 11.23
C SER A 65 16.51 -1.68 10.34
N ARG A 66 16.41 -2.19 9.11
CA ARG A 66 17.51 -2.22 8.14
C ARG A 66 17.82 -0.84 7.54
N TYR A 67 16.79 -0.07 7.20
CA TYR A 67 16.94 1.17 6.43
C TYR A 67 16.86 2.44 7.29
N PHE A 68 16.22 2.36 8.46
CA PHE A 68 16.02 3.44 9.41
C PHE A 68 16.26 2.94 10.84
N PRO A 69 17.51 2.57 11.20
CA PRO A 69 17.81 1.97 12.50
C PRO A 69 17.61 2.94 13.68
N ALA A 70 17.62 4.25 13.44
CA ALA A 70 17.41 5.28 14.46
C ALA A 70 15.95 5.74 14.58
N ALA A 71 15.04 5.23 13.74
CA ALA A 71 13.65 5.66 13.72
C ALA A 71 12.84 5.12 14.90
N GLU A 72 11.93 5.94 15.41
CA GLU A 72 10.90 5.48 16.34
C GLU A 72 9.82 4.71 15.54
N TYR A 73 9.77 3.37 15.68
CA TYR A 73 8.85 2.54 14.89
C TYR A 73 7.62 2.09 15.69
N LYS A 74 6.44 2.57 15.28
CA LYS A 74 5.13 2.26 15.89
C LYS A 74 4.30 1.40 14.93
N ARG A 75 3.67 0.34 15.46
CA ARG A 75 2.78 -0.55 14.70
C ARG A 75 1.39 -0.52 15.30
N TYR A 76 0.38 -0.50 14.44
CA TYR A 76 -1.02 -0.44 14.84
C TYR A 76 -1.81 -1.60 14.25
N LYS A 77 -2.61 -2.24 15.10
CA LYS A 77 -3.51 -3.30 14.68
C LYS A 77 -4.64 -2.73 13.83
N GLY A 78 -4.86 -3.32 12.66
CA GLY A 78 -5.95 -2.91 11.77
C GLY A 78 -7.33 -3.15 12.40
N GLY A 79 -8.21 -2.15 12.31
CA GLY A 79 -9.61 -2.28 12.72
C GLY A 79 -10.43 -3.16 11.75
N ARG A 80 -11.44 -3.86 12.29
CA ARG A 80 -12.46 -4.52 11.45
C ARG A 80 -13.33 -3.47 10.77
N GLY A 81 -13.64 -3.69 9.50
CA GLY A 81 -14.61 -2.87 8.76
C GLY A 81 -16.01 -2.95 9.36
N CYS A 82 -16.75 -1.85 9.28
CA CYS A 82 -18.15 -1.74 9.66
C CYS A 82 -19.04 -1.97 8.44
N VAL A 83 -20.09 -2.79 8.60
CA VAL A 83 -21.06 -3.07 7.53
C VAL A 83 -21.78 -1.79 7.07
N ALA A 84 -22.11 -0.89 8.01
CA ALA A 84 -22.78 0.38 7.74
C ALA A 84 -21.91 1.39 6.97
N GLY A 85 -20.58 1.18 6.90
CA GLY A 85 -19.64 2.04 6.18
C GLY A 85 -19.10 1.41 4.89
N GLN A 86 -19.86 0.50 4.27
CA GLN A 86 -19.44 -0.29 3.09
C GLN A 86 -18.14 -1.11 3.33
N GLY A 87 -17.80 -1.40 4.60
CA GLY A 87 -16.57 -2.07 4.99
C GLY A 87 -15.33 -1.15 5.06
N GLU A 88 -15.40 0.08 4.56
CA GLU A 88 -14.31 1.06 4.56
C GLU A 88 -14.16 1.72 5.94
N LEU A 89 -15.28 2.12 6.54
CA LEU A 89 -15.28 2.74 7.88
C LEU A 89 -15.02 1.67 8.95
N LYS A 90 -14.03 1.88 9.82
CA LYS A 90 -13.69 0.91 10.87
C LYS A 90 -14.69 0.95 12.03
N LYS A 91 -14.88 -0.17 12.73
CA LYS A 91 -15.70 -0.23 13.95
C LYS A 91 -15.06 0.47 15.17
N LEU A 92 -13.86 1.03 15.02
CA LEU A 92 -13.12 1.69 16.08
C LEU A 92 -13.59 3.15 16.19
N ARG A 93 -13.61 3.71 17.41
CA ARG A 93 -13.91 5.14 17.64
C ARG A 93 -12.85 6.05 16.99
N PHE A 94 -11.58 5.65 17.05
CA PHE A 94 -10.44 6.34 16.43
C PHE A 94 -9.57 5.30 15.74
N ASP A 95 -9.23 5.54 14.47
CA ASP A 95 -8.34 4.68 13.68
C ASP A 95 -7.01 5.42 13.45
N PRO A 96 -5.90 5.03 14.11
CA PRO A 96 -4.59 5.63 13.90
C PRO A 96 -4.05 5.42 12.48
N LEU A 97 -4.64 4.48 11.72
CA LEU A 97 -4.31 4.22 10.32
C LEU A 97 -5.28 4.88 9.35
N PHE A 98 -6.21 5.73 9.81
CA PHE A 98 -7.26 6.32 8.97
C PHE A 98 -6.68 7.01 7.73
N THR A 99 -5.71 7.90 7.91
CA THR A 99 -5.09 8.64 6.81
C THR A 99 -4.43 7.70 5.79
N LEU A 100 -3.72 6.67 6.26
CA LEU A 100 -3.11 5.66 5.40
C LEU A 100 -4.16 4.86 4.63
N ASN A 101 -5.19 4.39 5.32
CA ASN A 101 -6.29 3.61 4.74
C ASN A 101 -7.07 4.42 3.72
N HIS A 102 -7.35 5.69 4.04
CA HIS A 102 -8.04 6.63 3.15
C HIS A 102 -7.23 6.90 1.88
N THR A 103 -5.93 7.19 2.00
CA THR A 103 -5.04 7.34 0.84
C THR A 103 -5.02 6.06 0.00
N CYS A 104 -4.93 4.88 0.61
CA CYS A 104 -4.99 3.59 -0.10
C CYS A 104 -6.34 3.36 -0.81
N ALA A 105 -7.45 3.78 -0.21
CA ALA A 105 -8.77 3.70 -0.83
C ALA A 105 -8.89 4.63 -2.05
N MET A 106 -8.43 5.88 -1.92
CA MET A 106 -8.31 6.79 -3.07
C MET A 106 -7.44 6.20 -4.17
N PHE A 107 -6.29 5.64 -3.78
CA PHE A 107 -5.36 5.00 -4.69
C PHE A 107 -6.06 3.92 -5.51
N ARG A 108 -6.75 2.99 -4.84
CA ARG A 108 -7.51 1.90 -5.48
C ARG A 108 -8.62 2.42 -6.41
N ALA A 109 -9.33 3.46 -6.01
CA ALA A 109 -10.41 4.04 -6.79
C ALA A 109 -9.91 4.73 -8.07
N ASN A 110 -8.72 5.33 -8.05
CA ASN A 110 -8.20 6.13 -9.18
C ASN A 110 -7.25 5.36 -10.10
N ILE A 111 -6.67 4.24 -9.66
CA ILE A 111 -5.86 3.36 -10.53
C ILE A 111 -6.67 2.28 -11.24
N ASN A 112 -7.97 2.21 -10.97
CA ASN A 112 -8.83 1.22 -11.62
C ASN A 112 -8.87 1.50 -13.14
N ARG A 113 -8.83 0.43 -13.94
CA ARG A 113 -8.94 0.56 -15.41
C ARG A 113 -10.25 0.02 -15.93
N LEU A 114 -10.56 -1.20 -15.50
CA LEU A 114 -11.82 -1.87 -15.77
C LEU A 114 -12.46 -2.15 -14.42
N ALA A 115 -13.43 -1.33 -14.03
CA ALA A 115 -14.28 -1.59 -12.88
C ALA A 115 -15.25 -2.72 -13.25
N ARG A 116 -14.81 -3.97 -13.10
CA ARG A 116 -15.75 -5.10 -13.01
C ARG A 116 -16.42 -5.04 -11.65
N ARG A 117 -17.65 -5.55 -11.56
CA ARG A 117 -18.48 -5.66 -10.34
C ARG A 117 -17.73 -6.12 -9.07
N THR A 118 -16.59 -6.78 -9.20
CA THR A 118 -15.85 -7.38 -8.08
C THR A 118 -14.35 -7.11 -8.05
N TRP A 119 -13.69 -6.66 -9.14
CA TRP A 119 -12.22 -6.55 -9.16
C TRP A 119 -11.69 -5.48 -10.12
N CYS A 120 -10.67 -4.74 -9.68
CA CYS A 120 -9.81 -3.93 -10.56
C CYS A 120 -8.76 -4.84 -11.20
N THR A 121 -8.73 -4.95 -12.52
CA THR A 121 -7.78 -5.83 -13.23
C THR A 121 -6.79 -5.04 -14.08
N THR A 122 -5.54 -5.51 -14.11
CA THR A 122 -4.52 -5.07 -15.06
C THR A 122 -3.93 -6.30 -15.76
N LYS A 123 -3.73 -6.20 -17.08
CA LYS A 123 -3.05 -7.24 -17.85
C LYS A 123 -1.52 -7.11 -17.81
N ARG A 124 -1.01 -5.91 -17.53
CA ARG A 124 0.40 -5.54 -17.64
C ARG A 124 0.89 -4.82 -16.38
N ILE A 125 1.88 -5.39 -15.72
CA ILE A 125 2.43 -4.90 -14.45
C ILE A 125 3.17 -3.57 -14.63
N ASP A 126 3.89 -3.41 -15.74
CA ASP A 126 4.63 -2.21 -16.12
C ASP A 126 3.67 -1.04 -16.38
N MET A 127 2.54 -1.30 -17.03
CA MET A 127 1.51 -0.28 -17.23
C MET A 127 0.80 0.08 -15.92
N LEU A 128 0.69 -0.85 -14.96
CA LEU A 128 0.14 -0.52 -13.64
C LEU A 128 1.11 0.39 -12.88
N GLN A 129 2.42 0.15 -12.99
CA GLN A 129 3.42 1.06 -12.41
C GLN A 129 3.30 2.46 -13.00
N LYS A 130 3.18 2.61 -14.33
CA LYS A 130 2.99 3.92 -14.96
C LYS A 130 1.76 4.67 -14.42
N HIS A 131 0.65 3.96 -14.25
CA HIS A 131 -0.58 4.55 -13.67
C HIS A 131 -0.39 4.97 -12.21
N VAL A 132 0.31 4.14 -11.43
CA VAL A 132 0.73 4.47 -10.07
C VAL A 132 1.57 5.75 -10.05
N ASP A 133 2.54 5.88 -10.95
CA ASP A 133 3.41 7.05 -11.01
C ASP A 133 2.62 8.33 -11.39
N ILE A 134 1.67 8.23 -12.31
CA ILE A 134 0.74 9.32 -12.65
C ILE A 134 -0.11 9.72 -11.44
N PHE A 135 -0.68 8.75 -10.73
CA PHE A 135 -1.47 9.02 -9.53
C PHE A 135 -0.64 9.72 -8.46
N ILE A 136 0.60 9.28 -8.22
CA ILE A 136 1.49 9.92 -7.24
C ILE A 136 1.75 11.37 -7.62
N ASN A 137 2.00 11.65 -8.91
CA ASN A 137 2.20 13.02 -9.37
C ASN A 137 0.95 13.89 -9.13
N TYR A 138 -0.22 13.42 -9.55
CA TYR A 138 -1.50 14.12 -9.32
C TYR A 138 -1.75 14.35 -7.83
N TYR A 139 -1.61 13.30 -7.01
CA TYR A 139 -1.87 13.36 -5.58
C TYR A 139 -0.97 14.38 -4.88
N ASN A 140 0.31 14.37 -5.22
CA ASN A 140 1.28 15.26 -4.58
C ASN A 140 1.23 16.71 -5.10
N SER A 141 1.01 16.92 -6.39
CA SER A 141 1.12 18.26 -7.01
C SER A 141 -0.20 19.04 -7.09
N ILE A 142 -1.32 18.32 -7.15
CA ILE A 142 -2.66 18.91 -7.31
C ILE A 142 -3.48 18.66 -6.06
N TYR A 143 -3.76 17.40 -5.72
CA TYR A 143 -4.68 17.07 -4.62
C TYR A 143 -4.21 17.61 -3.27
N LEU A 144 -2.95 17.40 -2.90
CA LEU A 144 -2.41 17.90 -1.63
C LEU A 144 -2.16 19.40 -1.60
N ARG A 145 -2.06 20.06 -2.76
CA ARG A 145 -1.91 21.52 -2.83
C ARG A 145 -3.18 22.23 -2.39
N ASP A 146 -4.32 21.69 -2.82
CA ASP A 146 -5.64 22.28 -2.57
C ASP A 146 -6.31 21.70 -1.30
N ALA A 147 -5.70 20.69 -0.68
CA ALA A 147 -6.18 20.10 0.57
C ALA A 147 -5.79 20.96 1.78
N VAL A 148 -6.78 21.31 2.60
CA VAL A 148 -6.56 21.94 3.90
C VAL A 148 -5.91 20.89 4.83
N PRO A 149 -4.79 21.19 5.50
CA PRO A 149 -4.22 20.30 6.51
C PRO A 149 -5.26 20.04 7.60
N ILE A 150 -5.49 18.76 7.91
CA ILE A 150 -6.38 18.30 9.00
C ILE A 150 -5.59 18.20 10.30
#